data_AF-A0A7W6H8Q8-F1
#
_entry.id   AF-A0A7W6H8Q8-F1
#
_cell.length_a   1.000
_cell.length_b   1.000
_cell.length_c   1.000
_cell.angle_alpha   90.00
_cell.angle_beta   90.00
_cell.angle_gamma   90.00
#
_symmetry.space_group_name_H-M   'P 1'
#
loop_
_entity.id
_entity.type
_entity.pdbx_description
1 polymer ?
#
loop_
_entity_poly.entity_id
_entity_poly.type
_entity_poly.pdbx_seq_one_letter_code
_entity_poly.pdbx_strand_id
1 'polypeptide(L)'
;MNSRQKKTLAVVFKDPVPGTLEWVDIEGLLVAVGCQIIEGNGSRVRFEKDGELESFHRPHPAKEAKRYQVRAARAFLIRLGIEP
;
A
#
# COMPACT_ATOMS: atom_id res chain seq x y z
N MET A 1 -2.79 -13.93 1.01
CA MET A 1 -1.42 -13.41 0.73
C MET A 1 -0.48 -14.51 0.26
N ASN A 2 0.30 -14.27 -0.79
CA ASN A 2 1.40 -15.14 -1.22
C ASN A 2 2.77 -14.66 -0.66
N SER A 3 3.85 -15.38 -0.96
CA SER A 3 5.21 -15.07 -0.47
C SER A 3 5.69 -13.65 -0.83
N ARG A 4 5.27 -13.10 -1.98
CA ARG A 4 5.59 -11.72 -2.39
C ARG A 4 4.91 -10.72 -1.47
N GLN A 5 3.60 -10.83 -1.23
CA GLN A 5 2.91 -9.89 -0.34
C GLN A 5 3.36 -10.00 1.11
N LYS A 6 3.69 -11.20 1.62
CA LYS A 6 4.29 -11.34 2.96
C LYS A 6 5.61 -10.59 3.10
N LYS A 7 6.48 -10.67 2.08
CA LYS A 7 7.73 -9.88 2.03
C LYS A 7 7.43 -8.38 1.97
N THR A 8 6.49 -7.96 1.13
CA THR A 8 6.08 -6.55 1.04
C THR A 8 5.58 -6.04 2.38
N LEU A 9 4.74 -6.80 3.08
CA LEU A 9 4.22 -6.44 4.40
C LEU A 9 5.38 -6.20 5.38
N ALA A 10 6.31 -7.14 5.49
CA ALA A 10 7.49 -6.97 6.35
C ALA A 10 8.32 -5.74 5.97
N VAL A 11 8.47 -5.45 4.67
CA VAL A 11 9.22 -4.30 4.16
C VAL A 11 8.52 -2.97 4.46
N VAL A 12 7.19 -2.90 4.31
CA VAL A 12 6.38 -1.71 4.63
C VAL A 12 6.52 -1.32 6.10
N PHE A 13 6.77 -2.27 6.99
CA PHE A 13 6.95 -2.05 8.43
C PHE A 13 8.38 -1.73 8.88
N LYS A 14 9.40 -1.79 7.99
CA LYS A 14 10.79 -1.43 8.32
C LYS A 14 10.97 0.05 8.62
N ASP A 15 11.83 0.39 9.58
CA ASP A 15 12.25 1.77 9.82
C ASP A 15 13.79 1.90 9.69
N PRO A 16 14.31 2.79 8.80
CA PRO A 16 13.58 3.68 7.90
C PRO A 16 12.83 2.95 6.78
N VAL A 17 11.71 3.54 6.32
CA VAL A 17 11.00 3.05 5.12
C VAL A 17 11.91 3.08 3.89
N PRO A 18 11.95 2.01 3.07
CA PRO A 18 12.77 1.99 1.87
C PRO A 18 12.25 2.98 0.82
N GLY A 19 13.16 3.57 0.05
CA GLY A 19 12.82 4.42 -1.10
C GLY A 19 12.69 3.65 -2.42
N THR A 20 12.82 2.33 -2.41
CA THR A 20 12.91 1.46 -3.59
C THR A 20 11.72 0.51 -3.73
N LEU A 21 10.70 0.63 -2.87
CA LEU A 21 9.54 -0.26 -2.92
C LEU A 21 8.62 0.15 -4.08
N GLU A 22 8.39 -0.74 -5.03
CA GLU A 22 7.50 -0.47 -6.15
C GLU A 22 6.03 -0.32 -5.70
N TRP A 23 5.31 0.61 -6.29
CA TRP A 23 3.89 0.83 -5.98
C TRP A 23 3.04 -0.42 -6.20
N VAL A 24 3.31 -1.19 -7.26
CA VAL A 24 2.58 -2.42 -7.58
C VAL A 24 2.63 -3.46 -6.46
N ASP A 25 3.72 -3.47 -5.68
CA ASP A 25 3.83 -4.36 -4.53
C ASP A 25 2.91 -3.94 -3.39
N ILE A 26 2.81 -2.63 -3.14
CA ILE A 26 1.91 -2.06 -2.12
C ILE A 26 0.46 -2.28 -2.53
N GLU A 27 0.09 -1.96 -3.76
CA GLU A 27 -1.25 -2.18 -4.30
C GLU A 27 -1.64 -3.66 -4.23
N GLY A 28 -0.75 -4.56 -4.65
CA GLY A 28 -0.95 -6.00 -4.56
C GLY A 28 -1.06 -6.52 -3.12
N LEU A 29 -0.33 -5.92 -2.17
CA LEU A 29 -0.48 -6.21 -0.74
C LEU A 29 -1.87 -5.80 -0.24
N LEU A 30 -2.32 -4.57 -0.53
CA LEU A 30 -3.62 -4.06 -0.09
C LEU A 30 -4.78 -4.91 -0.62
N VAL A 31 -4.73 -5.31 -1.90
CA VAL A 31 -5.71 -6.26 -2.47
C VAL A 31 -5.64 -7.62 -1.76
N ALA A 32 -4.43 -8.13 -1.50
CA ALA A 32 -4.26 -9.44 -0.87
C ALA A 32 -4.72 -9.52 0.60
N VAL A 33 -4.89 -8.38 1.29
CA VAL A 33 -5.46 -8.30 2.64
C VAL A 33 -6.97 -8.00 2.64
N GLY A 34 -7.58 -7.98 1.45
CA GLY A 34 -9.02 -7.87 1.25
C GLY A 34 -9.53 -6.46 0.92
N CYS A 35 -8.66 -5.50 0.60
CA CYS A 35 -9.12 -4.16 0.23
C CYS A 35 -9.74 -4.16 -1.17
N GLN A 36 -10.85 -3.46 -1.31
CA GLN A 36 -11.44 -3.11 -2.59
C GLN A 36 -10.73 -1.91 -3.20
N ILE A 37 -10.43 -1.98 -4.50
CA ILE A 37 -9.88 -0.84 -5.26
C ILE A 37 -11.02 0.01 -5.78
N ILE A 38 -10.95 1.31 -5.53
CA ILE A 38 -11.84 2.31 -6.09
C ILE A 38 -11.01 3.26 -6.96
N GLU A 39 -11.17 3.13 -8.27
CA GLU A 39 -10.50 3.99 -9.24
C GLU A 39 -10.96 5.45 -9.12
N GLY A 40 -10.02 6.38 -9.22
CA GLY A 40 -10.26 7.81 -9.32
C GLY A 40 -9.86 8.35 -10.69
N ASN A 41 -9.96 9.67 -10.87
CA ASN A 41 -9.47 10.30 -12.09
C ASN A 41 -7.92 10.29 -12.12
N GLY A 42 -7.35 9.94 -13.28
CA GLY A 42 -5.90 9.89 -13.49
C GLY A 42 -5.22 8.83 -12.62
N SER A 43 -4.15 9.22 -11.92
CA SER A 43 -3.40 8.30 -11.04
C SER A 43 -4.04 8.12 -9.66
N ARG A 44 -5.18 8.74 -9.38
CA ARG A 44 -5.85 8.63 -8.08
C ARG A 44 -6.43 7.24 -7.90
N VAL A 45 -6.17 6.63 -6.75
CA VAL A 45 -6.70 5.33 -6.36
C VAL A 45 -7.03 5.33 -4.88
N ARG A 46 -8.14 4.69 -4.51
CA ARG A 46 -8.53 4.51 -3.11
C ARG A 46 -8.64 3.03 -2.78
N PHE A 47 -8.38 2.69 -1.53
CA PHE A 47 -8.54 1.35 -1.00
C PHE A 47 -9.52 1.42 0.17
N GLU A 48 -10.53 0.56 0.12
CA GLU A 48 -11.56 0.45 1.16
C GLU A 48 -11.58 -0.97 1.72
N LYS A 49 -11.74 -1.09 3.03
CA LYS A 49 -12.05 -2.36 3.69
C LYS A 49 -12.71 -2.08 5.04
N ASP A 50 -13.84 -2.75 5.31
CA ASP A 50 -14.55 -2.70 6.59
C ASP A 50 -14.87 -1.27 7.08
N GLY A 51 -15.14 -0.34 6.15
CA GLY A 51 -15.43 1.07 6.44
C GLY A 51 -14.21 1.97 6.59
N GLU A 52 -12.99 1.39 6.60
CA GLU A 52 -11.74 2.15 6.55
C GLU A 52 -11.37 2.47 5.11
N LEU A 53 -10.97 3.72 4.86
CA LEU A 53 -10.62 4.22 3.53
C LEU A 53 -9.24 4.87 3.55
N GLU A 54 -8.43 4.62 2.54
CA GLU A 54 -7.18 5.34 2.31
C GLU A 54 -7.02 5.75 0.84
N SER A 55 -6.50 6.95 0.61
CA SER A 55 -6.38 7.55 -0.73
C SER A 55 -4.92 7.74 -1.13
N PHE A 56 -4.59 7.35 -2.36
CA PHE A 56 -3.25 7.49 -2.92
C PHE A 56 -3.28 8.07 -4.33
N HIS A 57 -2.10 8.45 -4.80
CA HIS A 57 -1.82 8.72 -6.21
C HIS A 57 -0.74 7.75 -6.66
N ARG A 58 -1.02 6.92 -7.68
CA ARG A 58 -0.02 6.03 -8.27
C ARG A 58 1.19 6.88 -8.75
N PRO A 59 2.43 6.50 -8.41
CA PRO A 59 3.62 7.22 -8.83
C PRO A 59 3.71 7.37 -10.37
N HIS A 60 4.13 8.56 -10.82
CA HIS A 60 4.42 8.84 -12.22
C HIS A 60 5.46 9.99 -12.30
N PRO A 61 6.50 9.90 -13.15
CA PRO A 61 6.83 8.80 -14.06
C PRO A 61 7.53 7.59 -13.40
N ALA A 62 8.01 7.73 -12.17
CA ALA A 62 8.67 6.66 -11.42
C ALA A 62 7.68 5.52 -11.06
N LYS A 63 8.21 4.32 -10.81
CA LYS A 63 7.40 3.15 -10.39
C LYS A 63 7.38 2.98 -8.88
N GLU A 64 8.39 3.53 -8.21
CA GLU A 64 8.61 3.44 -6.77
C GLU A 64 7.64 4.32 -6.00
N ALA A 65 7.08 3.77 -4.93
CA ALA A 65 6.29 4.53 -3.99
C ALA A 65 7.20 5.52 -3.25
N LYS A 66 6.73 6.76 -3.12
CA LYS A 66 7.43 7.75 -2.28
C LYS A 66 7.36 7.27 -0.82
N ARG A 67 8.38 7.62 -0.01
CA ARG A 67 8.45 7.23 1.41
C ARG A 67 7.17 7.57 2.20
N TYR A 68 6.51 8.69 1.89
CA TYR A 68 5.25 9.05 2.53
C TYR A 68 4.10 8.09 2.16
N GLN A 69 4.08 7.54 0.95
CA GLN A 69 3.07 6.56 0.53
C GLN A 69 3.28 5.23 1.23
N VAL A 70 4.55 4.82 1.43
CA VAL A 70 4.88 3.63 2.24
C VAL A 70 4.41 3.81 3.68
N ARG A 71 4.64 4.99 4.28
CA ARG A 71 4.16 5.32 5.64
C ARG A 71 2.63 5.34 5.71
N ALA A 72 1.95 5.92 4.72
CA ALA A 72 0.50 5.92 4.66
C ALA A 72 -0.07 4.50 4.50
N ALA A 73 0.53 3.66 3.65
CA ALA A 73 0.16 2.25 3.53
C ALA A 73 0.36 1.50 4.86
N ARG A 74 1.47 1.73 5.58
CA ARG A 74 1.67 1.16 6.93
C ARG A 74 0.57 1.60 7.88
N ALA A 75 0.28 2.90 7.95
CA ALA A 75 -0.74 3.43 8.85
C ALA A 75 -2.12 2.85 8.53
N PHE A 76 -2.45 2.68 7.26
CA PHE A 76 -3.69 2.04 6.83
C PHE A 76 -3.74 0.56 7.23
N LEU A 77 -2.68 -0.20 6.99
CA LEU A 77 -2.59 -1.61 7.42
C LEU A 77 -2.78 -1.76 8.95
N ILE A 78 -2.20 -0.85 9.75
CA ILE A 78 -2.40 -0.83 11.21
C ILE A 78 -3.86 -0.57 11.57
N ARG A 79 -4.55 0.38 10.91
CA ARG A 79 -5.99 0.61 11.13
C ARG A 79 -6.84 -0.62 10.78
N LEU A 80 -6.41 -1.39 9.79
CA LEU A 80 -7.03 -2.66 9.40
C LEU A 80 -6.64 -3.85 10.31
N GLY A 81 -5.82 -3.63 11.34
CA GLY A 81 -5.33 -4.69 12.23
C GLY A 81 -4.38 -5.69 11.54
N ILE A 82 -3.72 -5.27 10.46
CA ILE A 82 -2.78 -6.11 9.70
C ILE A 82 -1.35 -5.75 10.08
N GLU A 83 -0.64 -6.72 10.66
CA GLU A 83 0.76 -6.62 11.05
C GLU A 83 1.57 -7.82 10.47
N PRO A 84 2.91 -7.71 10.34
CA PRO A 84 3.76 -8.74 9.75
C PRO A 84 3.71 -10.12 10.42
#